data_AF-A0A7S3HJZ5-F1
#
_entry.id   AF-A0A7S3HJZ5-F1
#
_cell.length_a   1.000
_cell.length_b   1.000
_cell.length_c   1.000
_cell.angle_alpha   90.00
_cell.angle_beta   90.00
_cell.angle_gamma   90.00
#
_symmetry.space_group_name_H-M   'P 1'
#
loop_
_entity.id
_entity.type
_entity.pdbx_description
1 polymer ?
#
loop_
_entity_poly.entity_id
_entity_poly.type
_entity_poly.pdbx_seq_one_letter_code
_entity_poly.pdbx_strand_id
1 'polypeptide(L)'
;MYAHMPLVESYLKLCGSSTTTLSIAIYNRQMISTAIMYCPHVKTLTIDFGSAEVNTDLYSETVETFYMKSGYAISKNIMINFPNMRNFTVEGSGSSELIFMGILQNTNNLQSLKLDGATALKDRAF
;
A
#
# COMPACT_ATOMS: atom_id res chain seq x y z
N MET A 1 -18.35 5.33 -15.72
CA MET A 1 -19.57 4.52 -15.45
C MET A 1 -19.08 3.13 -15.03
N TYR A 2 -19.02 2.86 -13.73
CA TYR A 2 -18.31 1.70 -13.15
C TYR A 2 -19.26 0.49 -13.00
N ALA A 3 -19.43 -0.29 -14.05
CA ALA A 3 -20.27 -1.50 -14.02
C ALA A 3 -19.57 -2.75 -13.45
N HIS A 4 -18.29 -2.66 -13.06
CA HIS A 4 -17.48 -3.81 -12.62
C HIS A 4 -17.28 -3.95 -11.11
N MET A 5 -17.76 -3.01 -10.31
CA MET A 5 -17.59 -3.01 -8.84
C MET A 5 -18.16 -4.27 -8.13
N PRO A 6 -19.37 -4.76 -8.46
CA PRO A 6 -19.95 -5.90 -7.75
C PRO A 6 -19.16 -7.20 -7.91
N LEU A 7 -18.57 -7.42 -9.09
CA LEU A 7 -17.88 -8.67 -9.41
C LEU A 7 -16.54 -8.77 -8.67
N VAL A 8 -15.80 -7.66 -8.56
CA VAL A 8 -14.53 -7.62 -7.83
C VAL A 8 -14.74 -7.86 -6.34
N GLU A 9 -15.76 -7.25 -5.73
CA GLU A 9 -16.11 -7.51 -4.34
C GLU A 9 -16.50 -8.98 -4.10
N SER A 10 -17.23 -9.59 -5.04
CA SER A 10 -17.53 -11.03 -5.00
C SER A 10 -16.26 -11.89 -5.03
N TYR A 11 -15.27 -11.55 -5.86
CA TYR A 11 -13.99 -12.27 -5.87
C TYR A 11 -13.17 -12.06 -4.59
N LEU A 12 -13.17 -10.85 -4.04
CA LEU A 12 -12.48 -10.54 -2.78
C LEU A 12 -13.08 -11.31 -1.60
N LYS A 13 -14.41 -11.53 -1.58
CA LYS A 13 -15.06 -12.40 -0.58
C LYS A 13 -14.63 -13.87 -0.67
N LEU A 14 -14.03 -14.30 -1.79
CA LEU A 14 -13.45 -15.63 -1.95
C LEU A 14 -12.00 -15.70 -1.47
N CYS A 15 -11.42 -14.62 -0.92
CA CYS A 15 -10.18 -14.70 -0.15
C CYS A 15 -10.40 -15.62 1.05
N GLY A 16 -10.11 -16.90 0.86
CA GLY A 16 -10.09 -17.89 1.92
C GLY A 16 -8.90 -17.66 2.85
N SER A 17 -8.86 -18.43 3.94
CA SER A 17 -7.80 -18.38 4.94
C SER A 17 -6.40 -18.75 4.43
N SER A 18 -6.31 -19.34 3.24
CA SER A 18 -5.05 -19.67 2.56
C SER A 18 -4.43 -18.50 1.79
N THR A 19 -5.17 -17.43 1.52
CA THR A 19 -4.64 -16.28 0.76
C THR A 19 -3.78 -15.41 1.66
N THR A 20 -2.48 -15.62 1.61
CA THR A 20 -1.50 -14.85 2.39
C THR A 20 -0.87 -13.71 1.60
N THR A 21 -1.06 -13.69 0.27
CA THR A 21 -0.46 -12.70 -0.63
C THR A 21 -1.55 -12.05 -1.46
N LEU A 22 -1.55 -10.73 -1.51
CA LEU A 22 -2.49 -9.94 -2.28
C LEU A 22 -1.71 -8.90 -3.09
N SER A 23 -1.93 -8.91 -4.40
CA SER A 23 -1.34 -7.93 -5.33
C SER A 23 -2.45 -7.15 -6.02
N ILE A 24 -2.47 -5.83 -5.82
CA ILE A 24 -3.48 -4.93 -6.36
C ILE A 24 -2.79 -3.96 -7.31
N ALA A 25 -3.08 -4.11 -8.61
CA ALA A 25 -2.62 -3.20 -9.65
C ALA A 25 -3.74 -2.26 -10.12
N ILE A 26 -4.70 -1.95 -9.24
CA ILE A 26 -5.91 -1.21 -9.57
C ILE A 26 -6.01 0.08 -8.75
N TYR A 27 -6.41 1.13 -9.47
CA TYR A 27 -6.47 2.54 -9.11
C TYR A 27 -7.68 2.94 -8.23
N ASN A 28 -8.05 2.21 -7.19
CA ASN A 28 -9.24 2.61 -6.41
C ASN A 28 -9.07 2.41 -4.90
N ARG A 29 -9.06 3.53 -4.15
CA ARG A 29 -8.99 3.56 -2.69
C ARG A 29 -10.01 2.60 -2.06
N GLN A 30 -11.28 2.72 -2.43
CA GLN A 30 -12.35 1.91 -1.84
C GLN A 30 -12.07 0.43 -2.10
N MET A 31 -11.57 0.09 -3.29
CA MET A 31 -11.27 -1.28 -3.64
C MET A 31 -10.07 -1.84 -2.84
N ILE A 32 -9.02 -1.04 -2.62
CA ILE A 32 -7.86 -1.45 -1.81
C ILE A 32 -8.30 -1.69 -0.36
N SER A 33 -9.03 -0.74 0.24
CA SER A 33 -9.52 -0.88 1.62
C SER A 33 -10.46 -2.09 1.78
N THR A 34 -11.37 -2.29 0.83
CA THR A 34 -12.28 -3.44 0.81
C THR A 34 -11.53 -4.76 0.63
N ALA A 35 -10.47 -4.78 -0.18
CA ALA A 35 -9.67 -5.98 -0.39
C ALA A 35 -8.90 -6.39 0.87
N ILE A 36 -8.30 -5.44 1.59
CA ILE A 36 -7.64 -5.73 2.87
C ILE A 36 -8.65 -6.23 3.91
N MET A 37 -9.85 -5.64 3.95
CA MET A 37 -10.92 -6.06 4.86
C MET A 37 -11.40 -7.49 4.60
N TYR A 38 -11.58 -7.89 3.34
CA TYR A 38 -12.06 -9.22 2.99
C TYR A 38 -10.97 -10.30 2.94
N CYS A 39 -9.69 -9.91 2.94
CA CYS A 39 -8.57 -10.84 2.95
C CYS A 39 -7.77 -10.68 4.27
N PRO A 40 -8.36 -11.03 5.45
CA PRO A 40 -7.76 -10.72 6.76
C PRO A 40 -6.47 -11.51 7.05
N HIS A 41 -6.19 -12.57 6.30
CA HIS A 41 -4.99 -13.41 6.47
C HIS A 41 -3.80 -12.96 5.62
N VAL A 42 -3.93 -11.87 4.87
CA VAL A 42 -2.87 -11.36 4.01
C VAL A 42 -1.68 -10.90 4.85
N LYS A 43 -0.55 -11.55 4.62
CA LYS A 43 0.75 -11.19 5.20
C LYS A 43 1.60 -10.36 4.26
N THR A 44 1.44 -10.55 2.95
CA THR A 44 2.18 -9.84 1.92
C THR A 44 1.22 -9.04 1.05
N LEU A 45 1.35 -7.72 1.08
CA LEU A 45 0.54 -6.80 0.31
C LEU A 45 1.42 -6.07 -0.71
N THR A 46 1.01 -6.11 -1.98
CA THR A 46 1.63 -5.36 -3.08
C THR A 46 0.59 -4.42 -3.65
N ILE A 47 0.89 -3.12 -3.69
CA ILE A 47 0.04 -2.12 -4.33
C ILE A 47 0.85 -1.36 -5.37
N ASP A 48 0.35 -1.34 -6.61
CA ASP A 48 0.84 -0.47 -7.68
C ASP A 48 -0.11 0.72 -7.85
N PHE A 49 0.37 1.90 -7.47
CA PHE A 49 -0.42 3.13 -7.47
C PHE A 49 -0.53 3.83 -8.82
N GLY A 50 0.10 3.32 -9.89
CA GLY A 50 -0.20 3.70 -11.27
C GLY A 50 0.00 5.19 -11.62
N SER A 51 -0.91 6.10 -11.24
CA SER A 51 -0.89 7.54 -11.56
C SER A 51 -1.91 8.40 -10.77
N ALA A 52 -1.88 8.46 -9.43
CA ALA A 52 -3.01 9.00 -8.66
C ALA A 52 -2.68 9.91 -7.47
N GLU A 53 -3.47 10.96 -7.32
CA GLU A 53 -3.72 11.58 -6.01
C GLU A 53 -4.48 10.58 -5.13
N VAL A 54 -3.81 10.05 -4.11
CA VAL A 54 -4.30 8.95 -3.27
C VAL A 54 -4.35 9.44 -1.85
N ASN A 55 -5.52 9.93 -1.44
CA ASN A 55 -5.85 10.04 -0.03
C ASN A 55 -6.32 8.65 0.42
N THR A 56 -5.43 7.83 0.97
CA THR A 56 -5.78 6.46 1.37
C THR A 56 -5.30 6.16 2.78
N ASP A 57 -6.24 5.69 3.59
CA ASP A 57 -5.99 5.17 4.92
C ASP A 57 -6.07 3.64 4.85
N LEU A 58 -4.96 2.95 5.08
CA LEU A 58 -4.87 1.49 5.10
C LEU A 58 -4.55 1.01 6.51
N TYR A 59 -5.28 -0.01 6.95
CA TYR A 59 -5.05 -0.69 8.22
C TYR A 59 -5.07 -2.20 8.02
N SER A 60 -4.10 -2.89 8.61
CA SER A 60 -4.06 -4.35 8.72
C SER A 60 -3.13 -4.79 9.83
N GLU A 61 -3.60 -5.69 10.68
CA GLU A 61 -2.78 -6.30 11.73
C GLU A 61 -1.95 -7.49 11.23
N THR A 62 -2.26 -8.03 10.05
CA THR A 62 -1.63 -9.26 9.54
C THR A 62 -0.57 -9.01 8.50
N VAL A 63 -0.55 -7.83 7.88
CA VAL A 63 0.46 -7.47 6.90
C VAL A 63 1.83 -7.33 7.57
N GLU A 64 2.73 -8.24 7.22
CA GLU A 64 4.12 -8.29 7.66
C GLU A 64 5.07 -7.75 6.58
N THR A 65 4.68 -7.83 5.31
CA THR A 65 5.47 -7.37 4.15
C THR A 65 4.61 -6.49 3.24
N PHE A 66 5.06 -5.26 3.00
CA PHE A 66 4.39 -4.32 2.14
C PHE A 66 5.31 -3.85 1.02
N TYR A 67 4.84 -3.97 -0.21
CA TYR A 67 5.48 -3.44 -1.40
C TYR A 67 4.58 -2.38 -2.03
N MET A 68 5.13 -1.19 -2.22
CA MET A 68 4.46 -0.06 -2.83
C MET A 68 5.20 0.34 -4.10
N LYS A 69 4.52 0.30 -5.25
CA LYS A 69 5.02 0.87 -6.50
C LYS A 69 4.29 2.17 -6.81
N SER A 70 5.02 3.22 -7.17
CA SER A 70 4.46 4.51 -7.55
C SER A 70 5.18 5.13 -8.73
N GLY A 71 4.47 5.27 -9.85
CA GLY A 71 4.99 5.90 -11.07
C GLY A 71 4.96 7.43 -11.08
N TYR A 72 4.21 8.09 -10.18
CA TYR A 72 3.97 9.54 -10.20
C TYR A 72 3.87 10.13 -8.78
N ALA A 73 3.82 11.47 -8.68
CA ALA A 73 3.72 12.18 -7.40
C ALA A 73 2.51 11.71 -6.59
N ILE A 74 2.73 10.94 -5.50
CA ILE A 74 1.64 10.57 -4.60
C ILE A 74 1.21 11.84 -3.86
N SER A 75 -0.05 12.24 -4.00
CA SER A 75 -0.58 13.40 -3.27
C SER A 75 -0.51 13.20 -1.76
N LYS A 76 -0.36 14.31 -1.06
CA LYS A 76 -0.28 14.42 0.40
C LYS A 76 -1.49 13.72 1.02
N ASN A 77 -1.25 12.79 1.97
CA ASN A 77 -2.22 12.05 2.82
C ASN A 77 -2.43 10.56 2.50
N ILE A 78 -1.34 9.79 2.42
CA ILE A 78 -1.42 8.34 2.66
C ILE A 78 -1.11 8.06 4.13
N MET A 79 -2.05 7.42 4.83
CA MET A 79 -1.83 6.89 6.17
C MET A 79 -1.85 5.36 6.09
N ILE A 80 -0.72 4.72 6.35
CA ILE A 80 -0.63 3.26 6.39
C ILE A 80 -0.24 2.87 7.80
N ASN A 81 -1.11 2.06 8.41
CA ASN A 81 -0.91 1.55 9.75
C ASN A 81 -0.91 0.02 9.71
N PHE A 82 0.29 -0.54 9.60
CA PHE A 82 0.54 -1.99 9.64
C PHE A 82 1.45 -2.28 10.85
N PRO A 83 0.89 -2.43 12.06
CA PRO A 83 1.69 -2.50 13.29
C PRO A 83 2.67 -3.68 13.32
N ASN A 84 2.37 -4.75 12.59
CA ASN A 84 3.21 -5.95 12.49
C ASN A 84 4.12 -5.97 11.24
N MET A 85 4.18 -4.87 10.47
CA MET A 85 5.02 -4.80 9.29
C MET A 85 6.50 -4.87 9.67
N ARG A 86 7.21 -5.79 9.01
CA ARG A 86 8.65 -6.04 9.16
C ARG A 86 9.42 -5.67 7.90
N ASN A 87 8.82 -5.84 6.72
CA ASN A 87 9.47 -5.57 5.46
C ASN A 87 8.69 -4.51 4.69
N PHE A 88 9.34 -3.40 4.37
CA PHE A 88 8.75 -2.36 3.54
C PHE A 88 9.65 -2.11 2.33
N THR A 89 9.08 -2.20 1.13
CA THR A 89 9.76 -1.85 -0.12
C THR A 89 8.95 -0.81 -0.86
N VAL A 90 9.62 0.23 -1.33
CA VAL A 90 9.04 1.23 -2.21
C VAL A 90 9.80 1.27 -3.51
N GLU A 91 9.08 1.21 -4.63
CA GLU A 91 9.61 1.36 -5.97
C GLU A 91 9.01 2.60 -6.65
N GLY A 92 9.85 3.53 -7.09
CA GLY A 92 9.45 4.57 -8.05
C GLY A 92 9.64 6.03 -7.62
N SER A 93 9.59 6.90 -8.64
CA SER A 93 10.18 8.24 -8.66
C SER A 93 9.34 9.36 -8.03
N GLY A 94 8.12 9.07 -7.54
CA GLY A 94 7.13 10.10 -7.17
C GLY A 94 6.63 10.10 -5.73
N SER A 95 7.06 9.20 -4.84
CA SER A 95 6.56 9.22 -3.46
C SER A 95 7.18 10.40 -2.68
N SER A 96 6.35 11.25 -2.05
CA SER A 96 6.87 12.40 -1.27
C SER A 96 7.45 11.99 0.09
N GLU A 97 8.45 12.71 0.58
CA GLU A 97 9.12 12.49 1.88
C GLU A 97 8.13 12.35 3.05
N LEU A 98 7.11 13.20 3.10
CA LEU A 98 6.09 13.21 4.16
C LEU A 98 5.31 11.89 4.24
N ILE A 99 5.07 11.25 3.10
CA ILE A 99 4.36 9.97 3.03
C ILE A 99 5.23 8.86 3.59
N PHE A 100 6.52 8.83 3.22
CA PHE A 100 7.47 7.89 3.82
C PHE A 100 7.55 8.06 5.34
N MET A 101 7.64 9.29 5.82
CA MET A 101 7.66 9.56 7.26
C MET A 101 6.38 9.07 7.96
N GLY A 102 5.21 9.34 7.39
CA GLY A 102 3.93 8.89 7.95
C GLY A 102 3.79 7.35 8.02
N ILE A 103 4.29 6.63 7.02
CA ILE A 103 4.30 5.16 7.02
C ILE A 103 5.27 4.63 8.10
N LEU A 104 6.49 5.18 8.16
CA LEU A 104 7.51 4.73 9.10
C LEU A 104 7.14 5.04 10.56
N GLN A 105 6.47 6.16 10.83
CA GLN A 105 6.00 6.51 12.18
C GLN A 105 5.01 5.49 12.78
N ASN A 106 4.30 4.74 11.94
CA ASN A 106 3.32 3.75 12.39
C ASN A 106 3.85 2.31 12.32
N THR A 107 5.15 2.12 12.07
CA THR A 107 5.76 0.80 11.89
C THR A 107 6.91 0.56 12.86
N ASN A 108 6.57 0.18 14.10
CA ASN A 108 7.56 -0.01 15.17
C ASN A 108 8.41 -1.29 15.04
N ASN A 109 8.01 -2.24 14.18
CA ASN A 109 8.63 -3.56 14.04
C ASN A 109 9.43 -3.73 12.74
N LEU A 110 9.78 -2.63 12.07
CA LEU A 110 10.43 -2.68 10.77
C LEU A 110 11.85 -3.27 10.88
N GLN A 111 12.09 -4.35 10.14
CA GLN A 111 13.38 -5.05 10.06
C GLN A 111 14.11 -4.78 8.75
N SER A 112 13.36 -4.56 7.66
CA SER A 112 13.90 -4.28 6.33
C SER A 112 13.17 -3.12 5.68
N LEU A 113 13.93 -2.11 5.25
CA LEU A 113 13.46 -0.98 4.45
C LEU A 113 14.25 -0.94 3.15
N LYS A 114 13.55 -1.01 2.01
CA LYS A 114 14.15 -0.89 0.68
C LYS A 114 13.49 0.24 -0.09
N LEU A 115 14.32 1.14 -0.63
CA LEU A 115 13.89 2.31 -1.38
C LEU A 115 14.51 2.25 -2.79
N ASP A 116 13.80 1.66 -3.73
CA ASP A 116 14.25 1.48 -5.11
C ASP A 116 13.72 2.63 -5.99
N GLY A 117 14.61 3.49 -6.47
CA GLY A 117 14.22 4.56 -7.39
C GLY A 117 13.39 5.69 -6.77
N ALA A 118 13.47 5.90 -5.45
CA ALA A 118 12.80 6.98 -4.71
C ALA A 118 13.44 8.36 -4.97
N THR A 119 13.48 8.80 -6.24
CA THR A 119 14.12 10.07 -6.65
C THR A 119 13.44 11.30 -6.08
N ALA A 120 12.15 11.23 -5.73
CA ALA A 120 11.42 12.31 -5.05
C ALA A 120 11.93 12.60 -3.61
N LEU A 121 12.78 11.74 -3.04
CA LEU A 121 13.51 12.03 -1.80
C LEU A 121 14.73 12.95 -2.00
N LYS A 122 15.06 13.37 -3.24
CA LYS A 122 16.31 14.07 -3.53
C LYS A 122 16.33 15.59 -3.30
N ASP A 123 15.22 16.26 -2.96
CA ASP A 123 15.18 17.73 -2.98
C ASP A 123 15.05 18.42 -1.60
N ARG A 124 15.72 17.91 -0.57
CA ARG A 124 16.08 18.71 0.61
C ARG A 124 17.53 18.47 1.01
N ALA A 125 18.44 19.16 0.32
CA ALA A 125 19.71 19.51 0.92
C ALA A 125 19.41 20.29 2.21
N PHE A 126 19.91 19.79 3.34
CA PHE A 126 20.02 20.57 4.57
C PHE A 126 20.97 21.76 4.35
#